data_AF-D7M7T5-F1
#
_entry.id   AF-D7M7T5-F1
#
_cell.length_a   1.000
_cell.length_b   1.000
_cell.length_c   1.000
_cell.angle_alpha   90.00
_cell.angle_beta   90.00
_cell.angle_gamma   90.00
#
_symmetry.space_group_name_H-M   'P 1'
#
loop_
_entity.id
_entity.type
_entity.pdbx_description
1 polymer ?
#
loop_
_entity_poly.entity_id
_entity_poly.type
_entity_poly.pdbx_seq_one_letter_code
_entity_poly.pdbx_strand_id
1 'polypeptide(L)'
;MRNLTSNEYYNLIIAIDATQKHNVLTIPLGEYASCICHQAQTCTYGICTGTHSGTHFVRLLEDQTFNVLSAYTLDPYERGLSIVSCLFTADSNEYYCVGTEYVFPEEEDTEHVS
;
A
#
# COMPACT_ATOMS: atom_id res chain seq x y z
N MET A 1 -33.76 -2.33 17.13
CA MET A 1 -33.68 -0.92 16.68
C MET A 1 -32.32 -0.35 17.11
N ARG A 2 -31.33 -0.37 16.21
CA ARG A 2 -30.26 0.64 15.99
C ARG A 2 -29.31 0.11 14.89
N ASN A 3 -29.07 0.97 13.92
CA ASN A 3 -28.31 0.75 12.68
C ASN A 3 -26.84 0.38 12.93
N LEU A 4 -26.27 -0.42 12.03
CA LEU A 4 -24.83 -0.51 11.81
C LEU A 4 -24.57 -0.28 10.32
N THR A 5 -24.24 0.96 10.00
CA THR A 5 -23.68 1.40 8.72
C THR A 5 -22.17 1.36 8.83
N SER A 6 -21.50 0.54 8.04
CA SER A 6 -20.25 0.85 7.31
C SER A 6 -19.79 -0.43 6.64
N ASN A 7 -19.75 -0.39 5.31
CA ASN A 7 -19.26 -1.48 4.47
C ASN A 7 -17.73 -1.50 4.60
N GLU A 8 -17.16 -2.44 5.36
CA GLU A 8 -15.71 -2.62 5.41
C GLU A 8 -15.23 -3.17 4.07
N TYR A 9 -14.68 -2.28 3.23
CA TYR A 9 -14.05 -2.64 1.96
C TYR A 9 -12.70 -3.31 2.22
N TYR A 10 -12.68 -4.65 2.19
CA TYR A 10 -11.45 -5.43 2.11
C TYR A 10 -11.17 -5.78 0.65
N ASN A 11 -10.27 -5.04 -0.01
CA ASN A 11 -9.75 -5.42 -1.33
C ASN A 11 -8.47 -6.23 -1.14
N LEU A 12 -8.57 -7.55 -1.26
CA LEU A 12 -7.44 -8.47 -1.23
C LEU A 12 -7.41 -9.28 -2.53
N ILE A 13 -6.37 -9.10 -3.35
CA ILE A 13 -6.05 -10.03 -4.44
C ILE A 13 -4.85 -10.87 -4.00
N ILE A 14 -5.09 -12.15 -3.78
CA ILE A 14 -4.05 -13.15 -3.49
C ILE A 14 -4.16 -14.25 -4.55
N ALA A 15 -3.14 -14.35 -5.41
CA ALA A 15 -2.94 -15.53 -6.24
C ALA A 15 -2.26 -16.60 -5.38
N ILE A 16 -3.00 -17.66 -5.04
CA ILE A 16 -2.51 -18.75 -4.19
C ILE A 16 -2.58 -20.06 -4.98
N ASP A 17 -1.43 -20.74 -5.11
CA ASP A 17 -1.36 -22.13 -5.57
C ASP A 17 -2.15 -23.03 -4.60
N ALA A 18 -3.17 -23.70 -5.14
CA ALA A 18 -4.25 -24.36 -4.42
C ALA A 18 -3.85 -25.63 -3.64
N THR A 19 -2.56 -25.99 -3.58
CA THR A 19 -2.10 -27.28 -3.03
C THR A 19 -1.33 -27.22 -1.70
N GLN A 20 -1.06 -26.03 -1.14
CA GLN A 20 -0.44 -25.87 0.18
C GLN A 20 -1.43 -25.25 1.16
N LYS A 21 -1.52 -25.79 2.38
CA LYS A 21 -2.31 -25.18 3.47
C LYS A 21 -1.54 -23.95 3.96
N HIS A 22 -1.75 -22.80 3.31
CA HIS A 22 -1.04 -21.57 3.65
C HIS A 22 -1.51 -21.06 5.01
N ASN A 23 -0.57 -20.84 5.92
CA ASN A 23 -0.84 -20.13 7.17
C ASN A 23 -1.07 -18.65 6.82
N VAL A 24 -2.33 -18.23 6.77
CA VAL A 24 -2.69 -16.82 6.54
C VAL A 24 -2.59 -16.07 7.86
N LEU A 25 -1.70 -15.07 7.91
CA LEU A 25 -1.62 -14.10 8.99
C LEU A 25 -2.34 -12.82 8.57
N THR A 26 -3.26 -12.34 9.41
CA THR A 26 -3.91 -11.04 9.22
C THR A 26 -3.21 -10.00 10.06
N ILE A 27 -2.86 -8.87 9.45
CA ILE A 27 -2.15 -7.77 10.09
C ILE A 27 -3.05 -6.52 10.01
N PRO A 28 -3.56 -6.00 11.14
CA PRO A 28 -4.38 -4.80 11.11
C PRO A 28 -3.51 -3.57 10.89
N LEU A 29 -3.69 -2.89 9.74
CA LEU A 29 -2.98 -1.65 9.43
C LEU A 29 -3.73 -0.39 9.90
N GLY A 30 -5.05 -0.49 10.09
CA GLY A 30 -5.91 0.68 10.40
C GLY A 30 -6.05 1.68 9.24
N GLU A 31 -5.50 1.34 8.08
CA GLU A 31 -5.41 2.15 6.86
C GLU A 31 -5.69 1.26 5.64
N TYR A 32 -5.96 1.90 4.50
CA TYR A 32 -6.06 1.22 3.22
C TYR A 32 -4.67 0.95 2.66
N ALA A 33 -4.35 -0.31 2.36
CA ALA A 33 -3.14 -0.67 1.62
C ALA A 33 -3.44 -0.75 0.12
N SER A 34 -2.62 -0.11 -0.73
CA SER A 34 -2.81 -0.11 -2.19
C SER A 34 -1.77 -0.93 -2.94
N CYS A 35 -0.50 -0.85 -2.54
CA CYS A 35 0.61 -1.56 -3.18
C CYS A 35 1.63 -2.06 -2.17
N ILE A 36 2.24 -3.22 -2.45
CA ILE A 36 3.28 -3.84 -1.62
C ILE A 36 4.36 -4.49 -2.48
N CYS A 37 5.61 -4.43 -2.04
CA CYS A 37 6.70 -5.25 -2.55
C CYS A 37 7.63 -5.68 -1.41
N HIS A 38 8.38 -6.76 -1.62
CA HIS A 38 9.41 -7.22 -0.69
C HIS A 38 10.80 -6.86 -1.20
N GLN A 39 11.67 -6.45 -0.29
CA GLN A 39 13.10 -6.25 -0.54
C GLN A 39 13.87 -7.23 0.33
N ALA A 40 14.35 -8.31 -0.29
CA ALA A 40 15.00 -9.40 0.44
C ALA A 40 16.34 -8.97 1.06
N GLN A 41 17.05 -8.01 0.46
CA GLN A 41 18.34 -7.54 0.96
C GLN A 41 18.25 -6.86 2.32
N THR A 42 17.15 -6.15 2.59
CA THR A 42 16.92 -5.41 3.84
C THR A 42 15.95 -6.11 4.78
N CYS A 43 15.36 -7.24 4.37
CA CYS A 43 14.32 -7.93 5.10
C CYS A 43 13.11 -7.02 5.42
N THR A 44 12.71 -6.21 4.43
CA THR A 44 11.61 -5.26 4.59
C THR A 44 10.57 -5.37 3.47
N TYR A 45 9.33 -5.05 3.83
CA TYR A 45 8.28 -4.75 2.86
C TYR A 45 8.17 -3.24 2.67
N GLY A 46 8.10 -2.80 1.42
CA GLY A 46 7.65 -1.46 1.07
C GLY A 46 6.15 -1.51 0.80
N ILE A 47 5.37 -0.66 1.46
CA ILE A 47 3.92 -0.62 1.30
C ILE A 47 3.42 0.81 1.13
N CYS A 48 2.47 0.99 0.22
CA CYS A 48 1.72 2.22 0.04
C CYS A 48 0.44 2.14 0.86
N THR A 49 0.18 3.12 1.72
CA THR A 49 -1.06 3.17 2.51
C THR A 49 -1.76 4.53 2.40
N GLY A 50 -3.06 4.55 2.72
CA GLY A 50 -3.88 5.75 2.75
C GLY A 50 -4.85 5.74 3.93
N THR A 51 -5.05 6.89 4.56
CA THR A 51 -6.03 7.08 5.63
C THR A 51 -7.38 7.51 5.07
N HIS A 52 -8.44 7.38 5.88
CA HIS A 52 -9.75 7.94 5.54
C HIS A 52 -9.74 9.47 5.40
N SER A 53 -8.73 10.17 5.94
CA SER A 53 -8.57 11.62 5.81
C SER A 53 -7.90 12.03 4.49
N GLY A 54 -7.53 11.08 3.62
CA GLY A 54 -6.86 11.35 2.35
C GLY A 54 -5.34 11.56 2.48
N THR A 55 -4.73 11.19 3.61
CA THR A 55 -3.28 11.24 3.77
C THR A 55 -2.67 9.91 3.31
N HIS A 56 -1.69 9.98 2.43
CA HIS A 56 -1.02 8.79 1.90
C HIS A 56 0.42 8.67 2.40
N PHE A 57 0.90 7.43 2.51
CA PHE A 57 2.22 7.12 3.03
C PHE A 57 2.91 6.04 2.19
N VAL A 58 4.24 6.11 2.14
CA VAL A 58 5.12 4.98 1.83
C VAL A 58 5.72 4.51 3.15
N ARG A 59 5.44 3.27 3.54
CA ARG A 59 5.90 2.68 4.79
C ARG A 59 6.88 1.54 4.53
N LEU A 60 7.85 1.39 5.43
CA LEU A 60 8.69 0.20 5.51
C LEU A 60 8.27 -0.63 6.71
N LEU A 61 8.02 -1.91 6.49
CA LEU A 61 7.73 -2.88 7.55
C LEU A 61 8.84 -3.92 7.60
N GLU A 62 9.23 -4.33 8.80
CA GLU A 62 10.10 -5.50 8.98
C GLU A 62 9.38 -6.78 8.55
N ASP A 63 10.05 -7.70 7.85
CA ASP A 63 9.37 -8.86 7.25
C ASP A 63 9.04 -10.03 8.20
N GLN A 64 9.56 -10.01 9.44
CA GLN A 64 9.26 -11.03 10.45
C GLN A 64 8.15 -10.60 11.41
N THR A 65 8.23 -9.37 11.91
CA THR A 65 7.30 -8.87 12.93
C THR A 65 6.23 -7.93 12.37
N PHE A 66 6.41 -7.47 11.12
CA PHE A 66 5.55 -6.48 10.46
C PHE A 66 5.47 -5.13 11.19
N ASN A 67 6.44 -4.86 12.07
CA ASN A 67 6.57 -3.57 12.72
C ASN A 67 6.91 -2.49 11.68
N VAL A 68 6.26 -1.35 11.79
CA VAL A 68 6.55 -0.18 10.95
C VAL A 68 7.91 0.39 11.37
N LEU A 69 8.88 0.31 10.47
CA LEU A 69 10.23 0.84 10.64
C LEU A 69 10.30 2.32 10.25
N SER A 70 9.60 2.70 9.18
CA SER A 70 9.53 4.09 8.72
C SER A 70 8.22 4.39 8.01
N ALA A 71 7.87 5.66 7.99
CA ALA A 71 6.71 6.17 7.27
C ALA A 71 7.09 7.51 6.62
N TYR A 72 7.08 7.54 5.29
CA TYR A 72 7.21 8.77 4.51
C TYR A 72 5.82 9.23 4.13
N THR A 73 5.45 10.44 4.53
CA THR A 73 4.17 11.06 4.14
C THR A 73 4.30 11.62 2.74
N LEU A 74 3.39 11.23 1.85
CA LEU A 74 3.28 11.82 0.52
C LEU A 74 2.67 13.21 0.60
N ASP A 75 2.85 14.01 -0.45
CA ASP A 75 2.34 15.37 -0.49
C ASP A 75 0.80 15.40 -0.44
N PRO A 76 0.17 16.54 -0.08
CA PRO A 76 -1.28 16.66 -0.17
C PRO A 76 -1.78 16.31 -1.57
N TYR A 77 -2.83 15.48 -1.63
CA TYR A 77 -3.43 14.97 -2.87
C TYR A 77 -2.56 13.97 -3.65
N GLU A 78 -1.35 13.65 -3.18
CA GLU A 78 -0.50 12.64 -3.80
C GLU A 78 -0.83 11.23 -3.29
N ARG A 79 -0.92 10.25 -4.18
CA ARG A 79 -1.19 8.85 -3.86
C ARG A 79 -0.14 7.92 -4.45
N GLY A 80 0.28 6.92 -3.67
CA GLY A 80 1.11 5.82 -4.16
C GLY A 80 0.26 4.75 -4.85
N LEU A 81 0.55 4.50 -6.13
CA LEU A 81 -0.18 3.55 -6.99
C LEU A 81 0.59 2.26 -7.24
N SER A 82 1.91 2.34 -7.29
CA SER A 82 2.77 1.17 -7.52
C SER A 82 4.04 1.30 -6.71
N ILE A 83 4.57 0.17 -6.23
CA ILE A 83 5.88 0.12 -5.59
C ILE A 83 6.64 -1.13 -6.05
N VAL A 84 7.92 -0.97 -6.36
CA VAL A 84 8.81 -2.07 -6.73
C VAL A 84 10.15 -1.95 -6.00
N SER A 85 10.74 -3.09 -5.65
CA SER A 85 12.15 -3.17 -5.28
C SER A 85 12.98 -3.43 -6.54
N CYS A 86 14.00 -2.63 -6.80
CA CYS A 86 14.85 -2.81 -7.98
C CYS A 86 16.27 -2.25 -7.79
N LEU A 87 17.18 -2.68 -8.66
CA LEU A 87 18.52 -2.13 -8.79
C LEU A 87 18.62 -1.29 -10.06
N PHE A 88 19.44 -0.25 -10.02
CA PHE A 88 19.81 0.50 -11.22
C PHE A 88 21.17 0.03 -11.74
N THR A 89 21.35 0.02 -13.06
CA THR A 89 22.52 -0.61 -13.72
C THR A 89 23.89 -0.06 -13.30
N ALA A 90 23.94 1.14 -12.72
CA ALA A 90 25.17 1.80 -12.27
C ALA A 90 25.33 1.86 -10.75
N ASP A 91 24.43 1.23 -9.98
CA ASP A 91 24.46 1.27 -8.52
C ASP A 91 24.11 -0.09 -7.90
N SER A 92 24.87 -0.48 -6.88
CA SER A 92 24.62 -1.70 -6.10
C SER A 92 23.58 -1.53 -4.99
N ASN A 93 23.10 -0.30 -4.74
CA ASN A 93 22.00 -0.08 -3.82
C ASN A 93 20.69 -0.63 -4.41
N GLU A 94 19.88 -1.27 -3.55
CA GLU A 94 18.53 -1.70 -3.90
C GLU A 94 17.53 -0.62 -3.46
N TYR A 95 16.60 -0.27 -4.34
CA TYR A 95 15.72 0.87 -4.18
C TYR A 95 14.26 0.46 -4.18
N TYR A 96 13.49 1.10 -3.31
CA TYR A 96 12.05 1.19 -3.49
C TYR A 96 11.73 2.31 -4.47
N CYS A 97 11.20 1.96 -5.64
CA CYS A 97 10.67 2.92 -6.60
C CYS A 97 9.16 2.98 -6.48
N VAL A 98 8.62 4.18 -6.26
CA VAL A 98 7.19 4.42 -6.07
C VAL A 98 6.66 5.23 -7.25
N GLY A 99 5.62 4.72 -7.89
CA GLY A 99 4.84 5.47 -8.87
C GLY A 99 3.71 6.20 -8.15
N THR A 100 3.67 7.52 -8.29
CA THR A 100 2.68 8.39 -7.66
C THR A 100 1.82 9.13 -8.67
N GLU A 101 0.65 9.57 -8.23
CA GLU A 101 -0.22 10.51 -8.96
C GLU A 101 -0.74 11.58 -8.00
N TYR A 102 -1.11 12.74 -8.54
CA TYR A 102 -1.88 13.75 -7.81
C TYR A 102 -3.35 13.64 -8.20
N VAL A 103 -4.25 13.56 -7.21
CA VAL A 103 -5.70 13.49 -7.40
C VAL A 103 -6.35 14.69 -6.71
N PHE A 104 -6.72 15.69 -7.50
CA PHE A 104 -7.34 16.90 -6.98
C PHE A 104 -8.86 16.72 -6.84
N PRO A 105 -9.49 17.25 -5.77
CA PRO A 105 -10.93 17.12 -5.55
C PRO A 105 -11.79 17.69 -6.70
N GLU A 106 -11.27 18.68 -7.43
CA GLU A 106 -11.96 19.35 -8.53
C GLU A 106 -12.07 18.47 -9.80
N GLU A 107 -11.25 17.42 -9.91
CA GLU A 107 -11.20 16.52 -11.06
C GLU A 107 -12.07 15.26 -10.89
N GLU A 108 -12.54 14.95 -9.67
CA GLU A 108 -13.39 13.78 -9.39
C GLU A 108 -14.83 13.94 -9.93
N ASP A 109 -15.31 15.17 -10.17
CA ASP A 109 -16.70 15.44 -10.56
C ASP A 109 -17.03 15.22 -12.05
N THR A 110 -16.05 14.90 -12.91
CA THR A 110 -16.25 14.86 -14.37
C THR A 110 -16.63 13.51 -15.00
N GLU A 111 -16.65 12.39 -14.27
CA GLU A 111 -16.97 11.06 -14.85
C GLU A 111 -18.39 10.53 -14.58
N HIS A 112 -19.31 11.36 -14.06
CA HIS A 112 -20.72 11.00 -13.85
C HIS A 112 -21.71 11.68 -14.82
N VAL A 113 -21.30 11.92 -16.07
CA VAL A 113 -22.24 12.28 -17.14
C VAL A 113 -21.89 11.59 -18.46
N SER A 114 -22.46 10.40 -18.68
CA SER A 114 -22.91 9.92 -20.00
C SER A 114 -23.73 8.65 -19.86
#